data_AF-A0A966MDW6-F1
#
_entry.id   AF-A0A966MDW6-F1
#
_cell.length_a   1.000
_cell.length_b   1.000
_cell.length_c   1.000
_cell.angle_alpha   90.00
_cell.angle_beta   90.00
_cell.angle_gamma   90.00
#
_symmetry.space_group_name_H-M   'P 1'
#
loop_
_entity.id
_entity.type
_entity.pdbx_description
1 polymer ?
#
loop_
_entity_poly.entity_id
_entity_poly.type
_entity_poly.pdbx_seq_one_letter_code
_entity_poly.pdbx_strand_id
1 'polypeptide(L)'
;IVKRFLATRSQHAARPSRHRPEVDGPAPSFELLSRKAILPIEEERLQNSRARSAKLRIARRTDAPLGNRAGIDGTDLGSSSHPNVMKEQNRCG
;
A
#
# COMPACT_ATOMS: atom_id res chain seq x y z
N ILE A 1 1.64 -16.84 2.46
CA ILE A 1 2.50 -15.62 2.40
C ILE A 1 1.67 -14.37 2.08
N VAL A 2 1.12 -14.22 0.87
CA VAL A 2 0.36 -13.00 0.44
C VAL A 2 -0.75 -12.57 1.40
N LYS A 3 -1.54 -13.53 1.94
CA LYS A 3 -2.60 -13.24 2.94
C LYS A 3 -2.05 -12.43 4.12
N ARG A 4 -0.97 -12.94 4.71
CA ARG A 4 -0.36 -12.39 5.91
C ARG A 4 0.29 -11.04 5.60
N PHE A 5 0.98 -10.94 4.48
CA PHE A 5 1.58 -9.69 4.02
C PHE A 5 0.55 -8.55 3.90
N LEU A 6 -0.53 -8.78 3.17
CA LEU A 6 -1.57 -7.76 2.99
C LEU A 6 -2.34 -7.49 4.29
N ALA A 7 -2.58 -8.51 5.12
CA ALA A 7 -3.21 -8.32 6.42
C ALA A 7 -2.36 -7.45 7.37
N THR A 8 -1.04 -7.64 7.39
CA THR A 8 -0.14 -6.87 8.26
C THR A 8 0.01 -5.41 7.83
N ARG A 9 -0.12 -5.11 6.53
CA ARG A 9 0.12 -3.76 5.96
C ARG A 9 -1.15 -2.99 5.58
N SER A 10 -2.32 -3.52 5.92
CA SER A 10 -3.60 -2.83 5.73
C SER A 10 -4.21 -2.45 7.07
N GLN A 11 -5.15 -1.52 7.08
CA GLN A 11 -5.85 -1.02 8.28
C GLN A 11 -6.58 -2.14 9.05
N HIS A 12 -6.74 -3.31 8.42
CA HIS A 12 -7.33 -4.51 9.01
C HIS A 12 -6.31 -5.47 9.63
N ALA A 13 -5.09 -5.01 9.94
CA ALA A 13 -4.16 -5.72 10.81
C ALA A 13 -4.79 -5.89 12.21
N ALA A 14 -5.65 -6.90 12.34
CA ALA A 14 -6.35 -7.37 13.54
C ALA A 14 -6.54 -6.31 14.65
N ARG A 15 -7.71 -5.65 14.68
CA ARG A 15 -8.20 -4.90 15.87
C ARG A 15 -8.10 -5.83 17.09
N PRO A 16 -7.11 -5.69 17.97
CA PRO A 16 -6.90 -6.63 19.05
C PRO A 16 -7.72 -6.12 20.23
N SER A 17 -8.92 -6.67 20.37
CA SER A 17 -9.88 -6.43 21.46
C SER A 17 -10.90 -5.32 21.23
N ARG A 18 -12.17 -5.66 21.51
CA ARG A 18 -13.31 -4.73 21.63
C ARG A 18 -13.22 -3.86 22.89
N HIS A 19 -12.32 -4.20 23.81
CA HIS A 19 -12.15 -3.57 25.11
C HIS A 19 -10.86 -2.74 25.19
N ARG A 20 -10.07 -2.67 24.11
CA ARG A 20 -8.94 -1.75 24.04
C ARG A 20 -9.37 -0.46 23.34
N PRO A 21 -9.01 0.72 23.89
CA PRO A 21 -9.19 1.96 23.18
C PRO A 21 -8.43 1.92 21.85
N GLU A 22 -9.02 2.53 20.82
CA GLU A 22 -8.48 2.56 19.47
C GLU A 22 -7.20 3.39 19.47
N VAL A 23 -6.05 2.73 19.25
CA VAL A 23 -4.77 3.42 19.05
C VAL A 23 -4.57 3.52 17.55
N ASP A 24 -4.60 4.75 17.03
CA ASP A 24 -4.29 5.00 15.63
C ASP A 24 -2.84 4.61 15.35
N GLY A 25 -2.69 3.53 14.60
CA GLY A 25 -1.40 3.11 14.06
C GLY A 25 -0.93 4.01 12.92
N PRO A 26 0.30 3.81 12.42
CA PRO A 26 0.75 4.47 11.20
C PRO A 26 -0.21 4.19 10.04
N ALA A 27 -0.38 5.20 9.17
CA ALA A 27 -1.30 5.11 8.03
C ALA A 27 -1.05 3.82 7.21
N PRO A 28 -2.13 3.10 6.83
CA PRO A 28 -2.00 1.80 6.21
C PRO A 28 -1.43 1.97 4.82
N SER A 29 -0.38 1.22 4.46
CA SER A 29 0.21 1.31 3.11
C SER A 29 -0.64 0.66 2.03
N PHE A 30 -1.56 -0.23 2.41
CA PHE A 30 -2.45 -0.91 1.47
C PHE A 30 -3.90 -0.90 1.94
N GLU A 31 -4.79 -0.72 0.98
CA GLU A 31 -6.23 -0.89 1.13
C GLU A 31 -6.64 -2.21 0.46
N LEU A 32 -7.36 -3.06 1.18
CA LEU A 32 -7.84 -4.34 0.65
C LEU A 32 -9.11 -4.13 -0.19
N LEU A 33 -9.01 -4.38 -1.50
CA LEU A 33 -10.17 -4.33 -2.40
C LEU A 33 -11.09 -5.55 -2.20
N SER A 34 -10.53 -6.70 -1.83
CA SER A 34 -11.31 -7.87 -1.43
C SER A 34 -10.72 -8.52 -0.18
N ARG A 35 -11.60 -8.81 0.79
CA ARG A 35 -11.25 -9.53 2.03
C ARG A 35 -11.06 -11.02 1.80
N LYS A 36 -11.78 -11.61 0.83
CA LYS A 36 -11.69 -13.03 0.48
C LYS A 36 -10.84 -13.22 -0.78
N ALA A 37 -10.25 -14.40 -0.92
CA ALA A 37 -9.59 -14.73 -2.19
C ALA A 37 -10.66 -14.85 -3.28
N ILE A 38 -10.36 -14.31 -4.47
CA ILE A 38 -11.17 -14.57 -5.67
C ILE A 38 -10.74 -15.94 -6.19
N LEU A 39 -11.72 -16.83 -6.35
CA LEU A 39 -11.51 -18.16 -6.89
C LEU A 39 -11.84 -18.15 -8.39
N PRO A 40 -11.21 -19.01 -9.19
CA PRO A 40 -11.57 -19.19 -10.59
C PRO A 40 -13.00 -19.75 -10.70
N ILE A 41 -13.67 -19.40 -11.79
CA ILE A 41 -15.02 -19.91 -12.12
C ILE A 41 -14.94 -21.34 -12.67
N GLU A 42 -16.05 -22.08 -12.66
CA GLU A 42 -16.06 -23.49 -13.08
C GLU A 42 -15.65 -23.68 -14.55
N GLU A 43 -16.10 -22.82 -15.46
CA GLU A 43 -15.69 -22.85 -16.87
C GLU A 43 -14.18 -22.68 -17.03
N GLU A 44 -13.57 -21.76 -16.28
CA GLU A 44 -12.12 -21.53 -16.28
C GLU A 44 -11.36 -22.74 -15.71
N ARG A 45 -11.91 -23.40 -14.68
CA ARG A 45 -11.32 -24.61 -14.11
C ARG A 45 -11.36 -25.81 -15.07
N LEU A 46 -12.38 -25.89 -15.91
CA LEU A 46 -12.53 -26.92 -16.94
C LEU A 46 -11.56 -26.70 -18.11
N GLN A 47 -11.42 -25.45 -18.57
CA GLN A 47 -10.51 -25.10 -19.66
C GLN A 47 -9.04 -25.07 -19.23
N ASN A 48 -8.76 -24.70 -17.97
CA ASN A 48 -7.42 -24.62 -17.42
C ASN A 48 -7.31 -25.39 -16.10
N SER A 49 -6.83 -26.63 -16.19
CA SER A 49 -6.64 -27.50 -15.02
C SER A 49 -5.68 -26.94 -13.96
N ARG A 50 -4.75 -26.05 -14.34
CA ARG A 50 -3.83 -25.36 -13.42
C ARG A 50 -4.53 -24.27 -12.60
N ALA A 51 -5.67 -23.76 -13.06
CA ALA A 51 -6.41 -22.71 -12.34
C ALA A 51 -7.03 -23.23 -11.03
N ARG A 52 -7.34 -24.52 -10.90
CA ARG A 52 -8.08 -25.12 -9.76
C ARG A 52 -7.58 -24.72 -8.35
N SER A 53 -6.29 -24.40 -8.20
CA SER A 53 -5.70 -24.01 -6.91
C SER A 53 -5.38 -22.51 -6.77
N ALA A 54 -5.57 -21.73 -7.85
CA ALA A 54 -5.27 -20.30 -7.92
C ALA A 54 -6.12 -19.49 -6.93
N LYS A 55 -5.50 -18.48 -6.32
CA LYS A 55 -6.12 -17.62 -5.31
C LYS A 55 -5.80 -16.16 -5.59
N LEU A 56 -6.77 -15.47 -6.21
CA LEU A 56 -6.90 -14.03 -6.41
C LEU A 56 -6.73 -13.20 -5.12
N ARG A 57 -5.67 -12.39 -4.96
CA ARG A 57 -5.57 -11.41 -3.86
C ARG A 57 -5.17 -10.04 -4.40
N ILE A 58 -5.99 -9.02 -4.13
CA ILE A 58 -5.83 -7.68 -4.70
C ILE A 58 -5.89 -6.65 -3.56
N ALA A 59 -4.97 -5.69 -3.61
CA ALA A 59 -4.94 -4.54 -2.73
C ALA A 59 -4.44 -3.31 -3.50
N ARG A 60 -4.93 -2.13 -3.12
CA ARG A 60 -4.50 -0.84 -3.66
C ARG A 60 -3.45 -0.24 -2.73
N ARG A 61 -2.37 0.32 -3.28
CA ARG A 61 -1.40 1.09 -2.50
C ARG A 61 -1.98 2.47 -2.20
N THR A 62 -1.88 2.90 -0.95
CA THR A 62 -2.32 4.24 -0.52
C THR A 62 -1.17 5.24 -0.64
N ASP A 63 -1.46 6.52 -0.41
CA ASP A 63 -0.46 7.59 -0.35
C ASP A 63 0.40 7.55 0.93
N ALA A 64 0.16 6.57 1.82
CA ALA A 64 0.91 6.50 3.07
C ALA A 64 2.42 6.43 2.82
N PRO A 65 3.22 7.20 3.58
CA PRO A 65 4.66 7.27 3.38
C PRO A 65 5.28 5.87 3.53
N LEU A 66 6.26 5.58 2.68
CA LEU A 66 7.09 4.39 2.82
C LEU A 66 7.75 4.48 4.19
N GLY A 67 7.37 3.60 5.13
CA GLY A 67 7.95 3.59 6.47
C GLY A 67 9.46 3.73 6.38
N ASN A 68 9.99 4.77 7.05
CA ASN A 68 11.39 5.17 6.97
C ASN A 68 12.28 3.93 7.14
N ARG A 69 12.89 3.47 6.04
CA ARG A 69 14.02 2.55 6.12
C ARG A 69 15.20 3.41 6.53
N ALA A 70 15.39 3.58 7.83
CA ALA A 70 16.65 4.08 8.35
C ALA A 70 17.75 3.13 7.83
N GLY A 71 18.56 3.61 6.88
CA GLY A 71 19.76 2.92 6.41
C GLY A 71 19.72 2.21 5.05
N ILE A 72 19.00 2.73 4.05
CA ILE A 72 19.49 2.59 2.66
C ILE A 72 19.60 3.98 2.04
N ASP A 73 20.79 4.54 2.09
CA ASP A 73 21.12 5.79 1.40
C ASP A 73 21.14 5.51 -0.11
N GLY A 74 19.94 5.50 -0.70
CA GLY A 74 19.69 5.50 -2.14
C GLY A 74 19.87 6.89 -2.75
N THR A 75 20.80 7.69 -2.22
CA THR A 75 21.25 8.95 -2.83
C THR A 75 22.14 8.65 -4.03
N ASP A 76 21.54 8.22 -5.15
CA ASP A 76 22.05 8.56 -6.49
C ASP A 76 21.01 8.32 -7.60
N LEU A 77 19.78 8.80 -7.43
CA LEU A 77 18.92 9.09 -8.58
C LEU A 77 18.28 10.45 -8.35
N GLY A 78 18.93 11.47 -8.93
CA GLY A 78 18.54 12.86 -8.84
C GLY A 78 17.08 13.09 -9.20
N SER A 79 16.27 13.38 -8.19
CA SER A 79 15.09 14.22 -8.38
C SER A 79 15.59 15.66 -8.30
N SER A 80 15.95 16.24 -9.45
CA SER A 80 16.17 17.67 -9.57
C SER A 80 14.83 18.39 -9.36
N SER A 81 14.49 18.59 -8.09
CA SER A 81 13.59 19.65 -7.67
C SER A 81 14.23 20.97 -8.12
N HIS A 82 13.83 21.46 -9.29
CA HIS A 82 14.04 22.87 -9.62
C HIS A 82 13.19 23.68 -8.62
N PRO A 83 13.79 24.47 -7.71
CA PRO A 83 12.99 25.35 -6.90
C PRO A 83 12.38 26.41 -7.81
N ASN A 84 11.05 26.55 -7.78
CA ASN A 84 10.36 27.70 -8.34
C ASN A 84 10.78 28.95 -7.54
N VAL A 85 11.83 29.62 -8.00
CA VAL A 85 12.25 30.91 -7.46
C VAL A 85 11.33 31.97 -8.07
N MET A 86 10.19 32.16 -7.42
CA MET A 86 9.36 33.35 -7.61
C MET A 86 10.13 34.52 -6.97
N LYS A 87 10.99 35.18 -7.75
CA LYS A 87 11.65 36.41 -7.33
C LYS A 87 10.61 37.51 -7.16
N GLU A 88 10.32 37.82 -5.91
CA GLU A 88 9.64 39.04 -5.47
C GLU A 88 10.42 40.26 -6.02
N GLN A 89 9.90 40.87 -7.10
CA GLN A 89 10.36 42.16 -7.61
C GLN A 89 9.55 43.27 -6.93
N ASN A 90 9.90 43.63 -5.70
CA ASN A 90 9.39 44.83 -5.06
C ASN A 90 10.56 45.73 -4.63
N ARG A 91 11.15 46.42 -5.62
CA ARG A 91 11.83 47.70 -5.42
C ARG A 91 11.39 48.67 -6.51
N CYS A 92 10.40 49.50 -6.17
CA CYS A 92 10.23 50.85 -6.69
C CYS A 92 9.39 51.65 -5.69
N GLY A 93 9.94 52.76 -5.23
CA GLY A 93 9.45 53.64 -4.18
C GLY A 93 10.63 54.37 -3.57
#